data_AF-A0AAE9WKH1-F1
#
_entry.id   AF-A0AAE9WKH1-F1
#
_cell.length_a   1.000
_cell.length_b   1.000
_cell.length_c   1.000
_cell.angle_alpha   90.00
_cell.angle_beta   90.00
_cell.angle_gamma   90.00
#
_symmetry.space_group_name_H-M   'P 1'
#
loop_
_entity.id
_entity.type
_entity.pdbx_description
1 polymer ?
#
loop_
_entity_poly.entity_id
_entity_poly.type
_entity_poly.pdbx_seq_one_letter_code
_entity_poly.pdbx_strand_id
1 'polypeptide(L)'
;MSKELCELITGADNNFVDDPNNPREHTSTGLFNSYCPYNKCDTDDKIFSSTFIALLKYFEWIDDENLDSDKLVEYAILWLSYRLNQKTENGTAKLKDFYDNNIETNSHYNQHIGTDSSNKIKKEVIDTKIESINIDIKDISNFYDALKSLCNMYSEIDPENYQCNKCLENAGELFEKYEKLKNALDINKGSFYLQLLSSLSNDYKNFEKKYFVKCNHVSSIVACPRSSVTKSILITIAIIFVAASILLGVSYKYSLFGFRKRSQKQKLREQIKK
;
A
#
# COMPACT_ATOMS: atom_id res chain seq x y z
N MET A 1 -4.85 -4.75 -7.42
CA MET A 1 -3.60 -4.14 -7.91
C MET A 1 -3.44 -4.46 -9.38
N SER A 2 -2.88 -3.51 -10.13
CA SER A 2 -2.61 -3.61 -11.56
C SER A 2 -1.13 -3.32 -11.84
N LYS A 3 -0.68 -3.59 -13.07
CA LYS A 3 0.71 -3.32 -13.50
C LYS A 3 0.96 -1.81 -13.53
N GLU A 4 0.00 -1.06 -14.05
CA GLU A 4 -0.01 0.40 -14.16
C GLU A 4 0.12 1.07 -12.80
N LEU A 5 -0.60 0.58 -11.78
CA LEU A 5 -0.47 1.06 -10.40
C LEU A 5 0.97 0.90 -9.88
N CYS A 6 1.59 -0.24 -10.15
CA CYS A 6 2.95 -0.54 -9.74
C CYS A 6 4.01 0.25 -10.50
N GLU A 7 3.80 0.51 -11.78
CA GLU A 7 4.65 1.38 -12.59
C GLU A 7 4.63 2.82 -12.08
N LEU A 8 3.46 3.33 -11.68
CA LEU A 8 3.37 4.66 -11.06
C LEU A 8 4.10 4.74 -9.72
N ILE A 9 3.97 3.74 -8.85
CA ILE A 9 4.71 3.67 -7.58
C ILE A 9 6.22 3.62 -7.83
N THR A 10 6.65 2.80 -8.79
CA THR A 10 8.08 2.68 -9.17
C THR A 10 8.60 3.98 -9.77
N GLY A 11 7.82 4.62 -10.64
CA GLY A 11 8.14 5.92 -11.23
C GLY A 11 8.29 7.01 -10.17
N ALA A 12 7.42 7.00 -9.16
CA ALA A 12 7.51 7.92 -8.04
C ALA A 12 8.82 7.77 -7.25
N ASP A 13 9.37 6.55 -7.10
CA ASP A 13 10.68 6.36 -6.48
C ASP A 13 11.83 6.85 -7.33
N ASN A 14 11.74 6.59 -8.64
CA ASN A 14 12.77 6.97 -9.59
C ASN A 14 12.87 8.49 -9.77
N ASN A 15 11.84 9.25 -9.38
CA ASN A 15 11.88 10.72 -9.31
C ASN A 15 12.92 11.25 -8.29
N PHE A 16 13.59 10.36 -7.54
CA PHE A 16 14.55 10.69 -6.48
C PHE A 16 15.91 10.01 -6.61
N VAL A 17 16.19 9.30 -7.69
CA VAL A 17 17.51 8.69 -7.89
C VAL A 17 18.48 9.79 -8.36
N ASP A 18 19.11 10.44 -7.39
CA ASP A 18 20.37 11.17 -7.60
C ASP A 18 21.53 10.17 -7.50
N ASP A 19 21.70 9.32 -8.53
CA ASP A 19 22.93 8.55 -8.70
C ASP A 19 23.97 9.45 -9.40
N PRO A 20 25.13 9.74 -8.80
CA PRO A 20 26.20 10.47 -9.47
C PRO A 20 26.72 9.76 -10.75
N ASN A 21 26.50 8.45 -10.89
CA ASN A 21 26.83 7.67 -12.09
C ASN A 21 25.66 7.51 -13.07
N ASN A 22 24.44 7.87 -12.66
CA ASN A 22 23.22 7.75 -13.47
C ASN A 22 22.36 9.00 -13.24
N PRO A 23 22.71 10.14 -13.90
CA PRO A 23 22.02 11.40 -13.68
C PRO A 23 20.53 11.28 -14.00
N ARG A 24 19.69 12.00 -13.24
CA ARG A 24 18.22 12.06 -13.38
C ARG A 24 17.78 11.91 -14.83
N GLU A 25 17.15 10.79 -15.14
CA GLU A 25 16.52 10.60 -16.45
C GLU A 25 15.40 11.64 -16.59
N HIS A 26 15.60 12.62 -17.48
CA HIS A 26 14.78 13.82 -17.63
C HIS A 26 13.29 13.57 -17.96
N THR A 27 12.89 12.33 -18.23
CA THR A 27 11.52 11.94 -18.62
C THR A 27 10.62 11.63 -17.41
N SER A 28 11.10 10.97 -16.35
CA SER A 28 10.29 10.72 -15.13
C SER A 28 10.07 12.00 -14.32
N THR A 29 11.06 12.90 -14.37
CA THR A 29 11.07 14.18 -13.67
C THR A 29 9.93 15.09 -14.12
N GLY A 30 9.47 14.98 -15.37
CA GLY A 30 8.38 15.84 -15.90
C GLY A 30 7.00 15.51 -15.33
N LEU A 31 6.65 14.22 -15.24
CA LEU A 31 5.32 13.77 -14.83
C LEU A 31 5.03 14.17 -13.38
N PHE A 32 5.89 13.73 -12.47
CA PHE A 32 5.66 13.96 -11.04
C PHE A 32 5.95 15.40 -10.59
N ASN A 33 6.63 16.22 -11.39
CA ASN A 33 6.84 17.65 -11.12
C ASN A 33 5.73 18.56 -11.68
N SER A 34 4.73 17.99 -12.35
CA SER A 34 3.59 18.77 -12.87
C SER A 34 2.75 19.44 -11.77
N TYR A 35 2.95 19.06 -10.51
CA TYR A 35 2.24 19.55 -9.33
C TYR A 35 3.15 20.31 -8.36
N CYS A 36 4.30 20.79 -8.85
CA CYS A 36 5.26 21.54 -8.04
C CYS A 36 4.63 22.84 -7.53
N PRO A 37 4.74 23.15 -6.23
CA PRO A 37 4.29 24.42 -5.71
C PRO A 37 5.07 25.55 -6.40
N TYR A 38 4.35 26.56 -6.89
CA TYR A 38 4.92 27.67 -7.67
C TYR A 38 5.71 27.24 -8.92
N ASN A 39 5.36 26.09 -9.52
CA ASN A 39 6.03 25.49 -10.68
C ASN A 39 7.52 25.20 -10.46
N LYS A 40 7.97 25.04 -9.21
CA LYS A 40 9.37 24.76 -8.87
C LYS A 40 9.46 23.69 -7.79
N CYS A 41 10.12 22.58 -8.09
CA CYS A 41 10.51 21.58 -7.11
C CYS A 41 12.03 21.65 -6.86
N ASP A 42 12.47 22.78 -6.31
CA ASP A 42 13.86 23.06 -5.95
C ASP A 42 14.27 22.49 -4.59
N THR A 43 13.30 22.05 -3.78
CA THR A 43 13.55 21.34 -2.53
C THR A 43 12.89 19.97 -2.54
N ASP A 44 13.53 19.10 -1.81
CA ASP A 44 13.15 17.73 -1.53
C ASP A 44 11.70 17.60 -1.01
N ASP A 45 11.25 18.54 -0.18
CA ASP A 45 9.87 18.59 0.34
C ASP A 45 8.86 18.99 -0.74
N LYS A 46 9.24 19.89 -1.66
CA LYS A 46 8.39 20.24 -2.80
C LYS A 46 8.29 19.10 -3.79
N ILE A 47 9.38 18.35 -4.03
CA ILE A 47 9.34 17.16 -4.88
C ILE A 47 8.43 16.09 -4.25
N PHE A 48 8.55 15.84 -2.93
CA PHE A 48 7.68 14.90 -2.21
C PHE A 48 6.21 15.32 -2.30
N SER A 49 5.92 16.61 -2.10
CA SER A 49 4.58 17.16 -2.22
C SER A 49 4.01 16.96 -3.63
N SER A 50 4.75 17.38 -4.65
CA SER A 50 4.36 17.24 -6.05
C SER A 50 4.13 15.78 -6.44
N THR A 51 5.03 14.88 -6.03
CA THR A 51 4.95 13.45 -6.35
C THR A 51 3.76 12.79 -5.67
N PHE A 52 3.47 13.12 -4.41
CA PHE A 52 2.29 12.61 -3.71
C PHE A 52 1.00 13.04 -4.40
N ILE A 53 0.87 14.31 -4.78
CA ILE A 53 -0.31 14.83 -5.50
C ILE A 53 -0.44 14.16 -6.87
N ALA A 54 0.66 14.01 -7.60
CA ALA A 54 0.71 13.33 -8.88
C ALA A 54 0.29 11.86 -8.77
N LEU A 55 0.78 11.11 -7.76
CA LEU A 55 0.37 9.73 -7.50
C LEU A 55 -1.15 9.63 -7.28
N LEU A 56 -1.69 10.45 -6.37
CA LEU A 56 -3.13 10.49 -6.13
C LEU A 56 -3.88 10.75 -7.43
N LYS A 57 -3.43 11.72 -8.22
CA LYS A 57 -4.15 12.09 -9.44
C LYS A 57 -4.06 10.99 -10.49
N TYR A 58 -2.88 10.42 -10.74
CA TYR A 58 -2.71 9.33 -11.70
C TYR A 58 -3.45 8.05 -11.29
N PHE A 59 -3.57 7.77 -9.99
CA PHE A 59 -4.38 6.65 -9.51
C PHE A 59 -5.86 6.77 -9.88
N GLU A 60 -6.39 7.99 -10.03
CA GLU A 60 -7.76 8.20 -10.52
C GLU A 60 -7.94 7.83 -11.99
N TRP A 61 -6.88 7.95 -12.80
CA TRP A 61 -6.91 7.62 -14.24
C TRP A 61 -6.73 6.13 -14.52
N ILE A 62 -6.42 5.32 -13.50
CA ILE A 62 -6.34 3.87 -13.68
C ILE A 62 -7.76 3.32 -13.84
N ASP A 63 -8.06 2.89 -15.07
CA ASP A 63 -9.32 2.25 -15.44
C ASP A 63 -9.36 0.79 -14.95
N ASP A 64 -9.50 0.63 -13.64
CA ASP A 64 -9.79 -0.64 -12.99
C ASP A 64 -10.96 -0.42 -12.03
N GLU A 65 -12.15 -0.84 -12.47
CA GLU A 65 -13.41 -0.76 -11.72
C GLU A 65 -13.34 -1.42 -10.34
N ASN A 66 -12.38 -2.33 -10.13
CA ASN A 66 -12.20 -3.05 -8.87
C ASN A 66 -11.16 -2.41 -7.93
N LEU A 67 -10.51 -1.30 -8.33
CA LEU A 67 -9.60 -0.58 -7.45
C LEU A 67 -10.40 0.32 -6.50
N ASP A 68 -10.48 -0.09 -5.24
CA ASP A 68 -11.00 0.73 -4.14
C ASP A 68 -10.20 2.03 -3.97
N SER A 69 -10.90 3.17 -3.94
CA SER A 69 -10.28 4.49 -3.79
C SER A 69 -9.57 4.65 -2.45
N ASP A 70 -10.10 4.05 -1.39
CA ASP A 70 -9.48 4.06 -0.07
C ASP A 70 -8.10 3.40 -0.10
N LYS A 71 -7.98 2.32 -0.85
CA LYS A 71 -6.72 1.59 -1.04
C LYS A 71 -5.70 2.39 -1.84
N LEU A 72 -6.13 3.12 -2.86
CA LEU A 72 -5.23 3.99 -3.64
C LEU A 72 -4.63 5.08 -2.74
N VAL A 73 -5.46 5.67 -1.87
CA VAL A 73 -5.01 6.63 -0.87
C VAL A 73 -4.04 5.97 0.13
N GLU A 74 -4.33 4.76 0.60
CA GLU A 74 -3.43 4.00 1.48
C GLU A 74 -2.03 3.83 0.90
N TYR A 75 -1.91 3.49 -0.38
CA TYR A 75 -0.62 3.31 -1.04
C TYR A 75 0.12 4.62 -1.27
N ALA A 76 -0.57 5.70 -1.63
CA ALA A 76 0.03 7.02 -1.73
C ALA A 76 0.57 7.51 -0.37
N ILE A 77 -0.21 7.32 0.70
CA ILE A 77 0.19 7.67 2.07
C ILE A 77 1.36 6.80 2.53
N LEU A 78 1.34 5.49 2.26
CA LEU A 78 2.43 4.58 2.61
C LEU A 78 3.73 4.98 1.90
N TRP A 79 3.66 5.33 0.61
CA TRP A 79 4.79 5.85 -0.15
C TRP A 79 5.37 7.11 0.50
N LEU A 80 4.54 8.12 0.76
CA LEU A 80 4.98 9.38 1.38
C LEU A 80 5.61 9.14 2.76
N SER A 81 4.97 8.30 3.57
CA SER A 81 5.47 7.90 4.90
C SER A 81 6.85 7.27 4.82
N TYR A 82 7.04 6.34 3.88
CA TYR A 82 8.32 5.67 3.67
C TYR A 82 9.41 6.67 3.25
N ARG A 83 9.11 7.59 2.33
CA ARG A 83 10.06 8.62 1.89
C ARG A 83 10.47 9.57 3.02
N LEU A 84 9.53 10.00 3.86
CA LEU A 84 9.83 10.85 5.01
C LEU A 84 10.68 10.13 6.06
N ASN A 85 10.45 8.83 6.27
CA ASN A 85 11.23 8.00 7.18
C ASN A 85 12.70 7.82 6.74
N GLN A 86 13.01 7.90 5.44
CA GLN A 86 14.39 7.83 4.97
C GLN A 86 15.22 9.08 5.29
N LYS A 87 14.57 10.24 5.45
CA LYS A 87 15.26 11.51 5.71
C LYS A 87 15.63 11.70 7.18
N THR A 88 14.89 11.09 8.11
CA THR A 88 15.07 11.36 9.54
C THR A 88 14.67 10.17 10.41
N GLU A 89 15.33 10.00 11.56
CA GLU A 89 15.07 8.92 12.52
C GLU A 89 13.72 9.03 13.28
N ASN A 90 12.86 10.02 12.98
CA ASN A 90 11.69 10.38 13.81
C ASN A 90 10.32 10.37 13.07
N GLY A 91 9.73 9.17 12.90
CA GLY A 91 8.31 8.83 13.16
C GLY A 91 7.16 9.34 12.24
N THR A 92 5.93 8.94 12.59
CA THR A 92 4.64 9.30 11.96
C THR A 92 4.14 10.71 12.24
N ALA A 93 4.53 11.32 13.38
CA ALA A 93 4.16 12.70 13.69
C ALA A 93 4.59 13.67 12.58
N LYS A 94 5.72 13.39 11.93
CA LYS A 94 6.21 14.17 10.79
C LYS A 94 5.39 14.03 9.53
N LEU A 95 4.65 12.94 9.34
CA LEU A 95 3.78 12.83 8.17
C LEU A 95 2.66 13.86 8.23
N LYS A 96 1.99 13.97 9.39
CA LYS A 96 0.91 14.95 9.57
C LYS A 96 1.46 16.36 9.42
N ASP A 97 2.56 16.69 10.11
CA ASP A 97 3.19 18.00 9.99
C ASP A 97 3.60 18.30 8.54
N PHE A 98 4.14 17.31 7.84
CA PHE A 98 4.49 17.48 6.42
C PHE A 98 3.26 17.71 5.56
N TYR A 99 2.19 16.94 5.78
CA TYR A 99 0.93 17.06 5.05
C TYR A 99 0.31 18.45 5.22
N ASP A 100 0.11 18.90 6.46
CA ASP A 100 -0.46 20.20 6.79
C ASP A 100 0.37 21.34 6.16
N ASN A 101 1.70 21.26 6.21
CA ASN A 101 2.57 22.36 5.79
C ASN A 101 2.93 22.35 4.30
N ASN A 102 2.96 21.19 3.64
CA ASN A 102 3.47 21.05 2.27
C ASN A 102 2.47 20.47 1.27
N ILE A 103 1.46 19.71 1.72
CA ILE A 103 0.43 19.15 0.83
C ILE A 103 -0.79 20.06 0.82
N GLU A 104 -1.36 20.37 1.99
CA GLU A 104 -2.58 21.17 2.08
C GLU A 104 -2.39 22.61 1.58
N THR A 105 -1.18 23.16 1.77
CA THR A 105 -0.81 24.50 1.30
C THR A 105 -0.48 24.53 -0.20
N ASN A 106 -0.28 23.37 -0.84
CA ASN A 106 0.03 23.32 -2.27
C ASN A 106 -1.22 23.65 -3.09
N SER A 107 -1.15 24.70 -3.91
CA SER A 107 -2.27 25.14 -4.75
C SER A 107 -2.79 24.06 -5.67
N HIS A 108 -1.91 23.20 -6.19
CA HIS A 108 -2.30 22.11 -7.07
C HIS A 108 -3.13 21.03 -6.36
N TYR A 109 -2.85 20.77 -5.07
CA TYR A 109 -3.64 19.84 -4.27
C TYR A 109 -5.09 20.32 -4.18
N ASN A 110 -5.28 21.58 -3.79
CA ASN A 110 -6.61 22.17 -3.63
C ASN A 110 -7.35 22.36 -4.97
N GLN A 111 -6.64 22.47 -6.09
CA GLN A 111 -7.24 22.63 -7.41
C GLN A 111 -7.63 21.30 -8.06
N HIS A 112 -6.89 20.22 -7.79
CA HIS A 112 -7.00 18.98 -8.56
C HIS A 112 -7.50 17.78 -7.75
N ILE A 113 -7.39 17.76 -6.43
CA ILE A 113 -7.78 16.60 -5.62
C ILE A 113 -9.16 16.80 -4.99
N GLY A 114 -10.08 15.86 -5.21
CA GLY A 114 -11.40 15.86 -4.58
C GLY A 114 -12.31 17.05 -4.91
N THR A 115 -12.01 17.80 -5.97
CA THR A 115 -12.76 19.00 -6.38
C THR A 115 -14.06 18.71 -7.15
N ASP A 116 -14.13 17.56 -7.83
CA ASP A 116 -15.33 17.08 -8.52
C ASP A 116 -15.96 15.95 -7.71
N SER A 117 -17.30 15.91 -7.65
CA SER A 117 -18.05 14.85 -6.97
C SER A 117 -17.89 13.48 -7.62
N SER A 118 -17.50 13.44 -8.90
CA SER A 118 -17.16 12.24 -9.66
C SER A 118 -15.74 11.72 -9.42
N ASN A 119 -14.87 12.50 -8.75
CA ASN A 119 -13.52 12.06 -8.46
C ASN A 119 -13.54 10.80 -7.58
N LYS A 120 -12.73 9.82 -8.00
CA LYS A 120 -12.55 8.56 -7.27
C LYS A 120 -11.95 8.80 -5.88
N ILE A 121 -10.98 9.72 -5.78
CA ILE A 121 -10.32 10.05 -4.52
C ILE A 121 -10.88 11.35 -3.96
N LYS A 122 -11.28 11.30 -2.69
CA LYS A 122 -11.84 12.44 -1.96
C LYS A 122 -10.86 12.95 -0.93
N LYS A 123 -10.76 14.27 -0.78
CA LYS A 123 -9.90 14.92 0.21
C LYS A 123 -10.20 14.46 1.64
N GLU A 124 -11.48 14.35 1.99
CA GLU A 124 -11.93 13.86 3.31
C GLU A 124 -11.39 12.47 3.67
N VAL A 125 -11.25 11.57 2.68
CA VAL A 125 -10.70 10.22 2.87
C VAL A 125 -9.20 10.29 3.14
N ILE A 126 -8.49 11.16 2.42
CA ILE A 126 -7.05 11.41 2.63
C ILE A 126 -6.83 11.96 4.04
N ASP A 127 -7.56 13.02 4.41
CA ASP A 127 -7.44 13.67 5.71
C ASP A 127 -7.69 12.67 6.85
N THR A 128 -8.77 11.89 6.76
CA THR A 128 -9.11 10.84 7.74
C THR A 128 -8.00 9.79 7.87
N LYS A 129 -7.38 9.36 6.76
CA LYS A 129 -6.30 8.36 6.78
C LYS A 129 -4.99 8.96 7.33
N ILE A 130 -4.67 10.21 7.00
CA ILE A 130 -3.52 10.93 7.56
C ILE A 130 -3.68 11.13 9.07
N GLU A 131 -4.87 11.50 9.55
CA GLU A 131 -5.13 11.65 10.99
C GLU A 131 -5.07 10.33 11.77
N SER A 132 -5.41 9.22 11.12
CA SER A 132 -5.43 7.89 11.75
C SER A 132 -4.12 7.11 11.61
N ILE A 133 -3.08 7.71 11.03
CA ILE A 133 -1.79 7.03 10.84
C ILE A 133 -1.06 6.85 12.18
N ASN A 134 -1.19 5.66 12.76
CA ASN A 134 -0.46 5.26 13.95
C ASN A 134 0.30 3.95 13.68
N ILE A 135 1.41 4.08 12.97
CA ILE A 135 2.32 2.98 12.58
C ILE A 135 3.75 3.41 12.90
N ASP A 136 4.58 2.52 13.42
CA ASP A 136 5.99 2.86 13.65
C ASP A 136 6.81 2.85 12.34
N ILE A 137 7.99 3.48 12.39
CA ILE A 137 8.89 3.60 11.22
C ILE A 137 9.22 2.23 10.62
N LYS A 138 9.48 1.24 11.48
CA LYS A 138 9.89 -0.11 11.07
C LYS A 138 8.77 -0.79 10.29
N ASP A 139 7.54 -0.64 10.75
CA ASP A 139 6.37 -1.21 10.08
C ASP A 139 6.06 -0.51 8.77
N ILE A 140 6.18 0.82 8.69
CA ILE A 140 6.08 1.55 7.42
C ILE A 140 7.06 0.96 6.40
N SER A 141 8.32 0.78 6.80
CA SER A 141 9.34 0.14 5.95
C SER A 141 8.95 -1.29 5.55
N ASN A 142 8.47 -2.11 6.49
CA ASN A 142 8.05 -3.48 6.18
C ASN A 142 6.87 -3.54 5.20
N PHE A 143 5.85 -2.70 5.39
CA PHE A 143 4.71 -2.62 4.49
C PHE A 143 5.12 -2.16 3.10
N TYR A 144 5.97 -1.14 3.02
CA TYR A 144 6.40 -0.59 1.76
C TYR A 144 7.29 -1.57 0.98
N ASP A 145 8.21 -2.26 1.66
CA ASP A 145 9.00 -3.35 1.08
C ASP A 145 8.11 -4.49 0.54
N ALA A 146 7.07 -4.85 1.28
CA ALA A 146 6.11 -5.88 0.86
C ALA A 146 5.29 -5.43 -0.36
N LEU A 147 4.83 -4.16 -0.38
CA LEU A 147 4.15 -3.56 -1.52
C LEU A 147 5.03 -3.60 -2.78
N LYS A 148 6.28 -3.15 -2.67
CA LYS A 148 7.25 -3.18 -3.77
C LYS A 148 7.48 -4.59 -4.31
N SER A 149 7.70 -5.55 -3.42
CA SER A 149 7.94 -6.93 -3.82
C SER A 149 6.72 -7.54 -4.52
N LEU A 150 5.51 -7.15 -4.09
CA LEU A 150 4.28 -7.56 -4.78
C LEU A 150 4.16 -6.89 -6.15
N CYS A 151 4.57 -5.63 -6.27
CA CYS A 151 4.64 -4.96 -7.56
C CYS A 151 5.60 -5.64 -8.54
N ASN A 152 6.79 -6.04 -8.10
CA ASN A 152 7.75 -6.80 -8.91
C ASN A 152 7.13 -8.11 -9.43
N MET A 153 6.32 -8.77 -8.60
CA MET A 153 5.58 -9.96 -9.00
C MET A 153 4.54 -9.66 -10.09
N TYR A 154 3.77 -8.58 -9.94
CA TYR A 154 2.82 -8.15 -10.97
C TYR A 154 3.51 -7.81 -12.29
N SER A 155 4.72 -7.24 -12.26
CA SER A 155 5.52 -6.96 -13.46
C SER A 155 5.97 -8.22 -14.20
N GLU A 156 6.11 -9.36 -13.52
CA GLU A 156 6.41 -10.62 -14.20
C GLU A 156 5.24 -11.13 -15.03
N ILE A 157 3.98 -10.86 -14.65
CA ILE A 157 2.80 -11.39 -15.34
C ILE A 157 2.19 -10.38 -16.32
N ASP A 158 2.91 -10.06 -17.39
CA ASP A 158 2.44 -9.17 -18.46
C ASP A 158 1.19 -9.73 -19.20
N PRO A 159 0.12 -8.95 -19.44
CA PRO A 159 -1.01 -9.36 -20.28
C PRO A 159 -0.65 -9.75 -21.72
N GLU A 160 0.40 -9.19 -22.32
CA GLU A 160 0.68 -9.37 -23.75
C GLU A 160 1.67 -10.50 -24.05
N ASN A 161 2.56 -10.84 -23.12
CA ASN A 161 3.69 -11.75 -23.42
C ASN A 161 4.10 -12.66 -22.26
N TYR A 162 3.25 -12.85 -21.25
CA TYR A 162 3.64 -13.73 -20.14
C TYR A 162 3.63 -15.19 -20.55
N GLN A 163 4.82 -15.78 -20.61
CA GLN A 163 5.00 -17.23 -20.68
C GLN A 163 5.01 -17.79 -19.27
N CYS A 164 4.18 -18.78 -19.02
CA CYS A 164 4.08 -19.43 -17.71
C CYS A 164 5.40 -20.13 -17.35
N ASN A 165 6.22 -19.45 -16.56
CA ASN A 165 7.44 -20.04 -16.02
C ASN A 165 7.10 -21.08 -14.94
N LYS A 166 7.92 -22.13 -14.86
CA LYS A 166 7.82 -23.15 -13.78
C LYS A 166 8.05 -22.54 -12.39
N CYS A 167 8.73 -21.39 -12.32
CA CYS A 167 8.94 -20.61 -11.12
C CYS A 167 8.96 -19.10 -11.45
N LEU A 168 8.55 -18.26 -10.51
CA LEU A 168 8.62 -16.81 -10.56
C LEU A 168 9.91 -16.33 -9.89
N GLU A 169 10.57 -15.35 -10.50
CA GLU A 169 11.87 -14.87 -10.01
C GLU A 169 11.71 -14.10 -8.71
N ASN A 170 10.73 -13.19 -8.62
CA ASN A 170 10.51 -12.31 -7.48
C ASN A 170 9.71 -12.95 -6.34
N ALA A 171 9.16 -14.15 -6.54
CA ALA A 171 8.35 -14.80 -5.51
C ALA A 171 9.14 -15.02 -4.22
N GLY A 172 10.42 -15.37 -4.31
CA GLY A 172 11.27 -15.54 -3.13
C GLY A 172 11.38 -14.28 -2.28
N GLU A 173 11.59 -13.12 -2.92
CA GLU A 173 11.68 -11.84 -2.20
C GLU A 173 10.34 -11.44 -1.59
N LEU A 174 9.25 -11.56 -2.37
CA LEU A 174 7.90 -11.32 -1.85
C LEU A 174 7.65 -12.11 -0.57
N PHE A 175 7.97 -13.39 -0.59
CA PHE A 175 7.80 -14.29 0.54
C PHE A 175 8.61 -13.86 1.76
N GLU A 176 9.87 -13.47 1.57
CA GLU A 176 10.70 -12.96 2.66
C GLU A 176 10.12 -11.67 3.27
N LYS A 177 9.61 -10.75 2.45
CA LYS A 177 8.99 -9.51 2.95
C LYS A 177 7.68 -9.77 3.67
N TYR A 178 6.83 -10.66 3.13
CA TYR A 178 5.57 -11.03 3.78
C TYR A 178 5.79 -11.79 5.10
N GLU A 179 6.82 -12.63 5.19
CA GLU A 179 7.18 -13.28 6.46
C GLU A 179 7.64 -12.26 7.51
N LYS A 180 8.41 -11.24 7.13
CA LYS A 180 8.75 -10.13 8.04
C LYS A 180 7.50 -9.41 8.52
N LEU A 181 6.58 -9.09 7.60
CA LEU A 181 5.30 -8.43 7.91
C LEU A 181 4.47 -9.26 8.90
N LYS A 182 4.36 -10.56 8.65
CA LYS A 182 3.63 -11.52 9.48
C LYS A 182 4.22 -11.63 10.89
N ASN A 183 5.55 -11.73 11.00
CA ASN A 183 6.21 -11.86 12.30
C ASN A 183 6.16 -10.57 13.11
N ALA A 184 5.99 -9.42 12.46
CA ALA A 184 5.76 -8.12 13.09
C ALA A 184 4.28 -7.78 13.30
N LEU A 185 3.36 -8.71 12.97
CA LEU A 185 1.92 -8.45 12.98
C LEU A 185 1.39 -8.21 14.39
N ASP A 186 0.76 -7.06 14.59
CA ASP A 186 0.09 -6.70 15.84
C ASP A 186 -1.35 -6.22 15.57
N ILE A 187 -2.31 -7.04 15.98
CA ILE A 187 -3.75 -6.78 15.81
C ILE A 187 -4.28 -5.62 16.66
N ASN A 188 -3.48 -5.16 17.62
CA ASN A 188 -3.81 -4.02 18.47
C ASN A 188 -3.40 -2.68 17.84
N LYS A 189 -2.69 -2.71 16.70
CA LYS A 189 -2.34 -1.50 15.95
C LYS A 189 -3.57 -0.84 15.32
N GLY A 190 -3.38 0.42 14.92
CA GLY A 190 -4.46 1.31 14.46
C GLY A 190 -5.21 0.80 13.22
N SER A 191 -6.33 1.44 12.91
CA SER A 191 -7.16 1.08 11.75
C SER A 191 -6.38 1.10 10.43
N PHE A 192 -5.55 2.12 10.23
CA PHE A 192 -4.73 2.26 9.02
C PHE A 192 -3.76 1.08 8.82
N TYR A 193 -3.14 0.58 9.90
CA TYR A 193 -2.28 -0.61 9.86
C TYR A 193 -3.04 -1.85 9.35
N LEU A 194 -4.22 -2.08 9.93
CA LEU A 194 -5.04 -3.24 9.58
C LEU A 194 -5.61 -3.12 8.16
N GLN A 195 -5.91 -1.89 7.71
CA GLN A 195 -6.33 -1.61 6.34
C GLN A 195 -5.20 -1.93 5.34
N LEU A 196 -3.98 -1.41 5.56
CA LEU A 196 -2.82 -1.72 4.70
C LEU A 196 -2.57 -3.23 4.58
N LEU A 197 -2.60 -3.94 5.72
CA LEU A 197 -2.45 -5.38 5.75
C LEU A 197 -3.54 -6.10 4.95
N SER A 198 -4.80 -5.67 5.10
CA SER A 198 -5.93 -6.20 4.34
C SER A 198 -5.78 -5.95 2.84
N SER A 199 -5.45 -4.72 2.46
CA SER A 199 -5.23 -4.29 1.07
C SER A 199 -4.14 -5.11 0.39
N LEU A 200 -2.97 -5.26 1.02
CA LEU A 200 -1.86 -6.08 0.51
C LEU A 200 -2.20 -7.57 0.44
N SER A 201 -2.94 -8.10 1.42
CA SER A 201 -3.36 -9.50 1.38
C SER A 201 -4.35 -9.76 0.24
N ASN A 202 -5.31 -8.86 0.03
CA ASN A 202 -6.27 -8.95 -1.06
C ASN A 202 -5.59 -8.82 -2.42
N ASP A 203 -4.62 -7.92 -2.56
CA ASP A 203 -3.89 -7.76 -3.80
C ASP A 203 -2.98 -8.96 -4.11
N TYR A 204 -2.39 -9.61 -3.11
CA TYR A 204 -1.74 -10.90 -3.31
C TYR A 204 -2.71 -12.00 -3.77
N LYS A 205 -3.90 -12.12 -3.17
CA LYS A 205 -4.93 -13.07 -3.65
C LYS A 205 -5.37 -12.78 -5.09
N ASN A 206 -5.46 -11.51 -5.45
CA ASN A 206 -5.79 -11.11 -6.81
C ASN A 206 -4.68 -11.47 -7.79
N PHE A 207 -3.42 -11.33 -7.37
CA PHE A 207 -2.27 -11.83 -8.12
C PHE A 207 -2.37 -13.35 -8.35
N GLU A 208 -2.63 -14.13 -7.30
CA GLU A 208 -2.79 -15.59 -7.41
C GLU A 208 -3.86 -15.98 -8.42
N LYS A 209 -5.02 -15.30 -8.38
CA LYS A 209 -6.10 -15.52 -9.34
C LYS A 209 -5.68 -15.19 -10.77
N LYS A 210 -5.03 -14.04 -10.98
CA LYS A 210 -4.55 -13.62 -12.32
C LYS A 210 -3.51 -14.61 -12.86
N TYR A 211 -2.59 -15.07 -12.01
CA TYR A 211 -1.61 -16.09 -12.37
C TYR A 211 -2.28 -17.40 -12.76
N PHE A 212 -3.23 -17.89 -11.96
CA PHE A 212 -3.95 -19.14 -12.23
C PHE A 212 -4.70 -19.10 -13.56
N VAL A 213 -5.42 -18.00 -13.84
CA VAL A 213 -6.16 -17.82 -15.11
C VAL A 213 -5.24 -17.81 -16.32
N LYS A 214 -4.07 -17.17 -16.23
CA LYS A 214 -3.09 -17.14 -17.32
C LYS A 214 -2.35 -18.47 -17.45
N CYS A 215 -2.11 -19.16 -16.35
CA CYS A 215 -1.26 -20.35 -16.27
C CYS A 215 -2.03 -21.59 -15.83
N ASN A 216 -3.17 -21.87 -16.47
CA ASN A 216 -4.15 -22.93 -16.16
C ASN A 216 -3.60 -24.36 -15.87
N HIS A 217 -2.30 -24.60 -16.00
CA HIS A 217 -1.58 -25.85 -15.71
C HIS A 217 -0.65 -25.81 -14.48
N VAL A 218 -0.46 -24.66 -13.83
CA VAL A 218 0.42 -24.51 -12.67
C VAL A 218 -0.38 -24.53 -11.37
N SER A 219 -0.13 -25.52 -10.52
CA SER A 219 -0.86 -25.77 -9.28
C SER A 219 -0.50 -24.84 -8.12
N SER A 220 0.65 -24.14 -8.20
CA SER A 220 1.12 -23.26 -7.14
C SER A 220 2.14 -22.25 -7.66
N ILE A 221 2.17 -21.05 -7.08
CA ILE A 221 3.29 -20.13 -7.25
C ILE A 221 4.54 -20.77 -6.65
N VAL A 222 5.60 -20.91 -7.45
CA VAL A 222 6.90 -21.44 -7.02
C VAL A 222 7.94 -20.35 -7.22
N ALA A 223 8.81 -20.15 -6.24
CA ALA A 223 9.94 -19.23 -6.39
C ALA A 223 11.11 -19.90 -7.12
N CYS A 224 11.77 -19.17 -8.02
CA CYS A 224 12.98 -19.69 -8.66
C CYS A 224 14.10 -19.82 -7.62
N PRO A 225 14.91 -20.90 -7.66
CA PRO A 225 16.04 -21.04 -6.75
C PRO A 225 17.03 -19.90 -6.97
N ARG A 226 17.12 -18.97 -6.00
CA ARG A 226 18.14 -17.91 -6.00
C ARG A 226 19.43 -18.45 -5.37
N SER A 227 20.18 -19.28 -6.11
CA SER A 227 21.44 -19.92 -5.69
C SER A 227 21.36 -20.76 -4.39
N SER A 228 22.47 -21.40 -3.98
CA SER A 228 22.54 -22.59 -3.10
C SER A 228 21.95 -22.51 -1.67
N VAL A 229 21.29 -21.43 -1.27
CA VAL A 229 20.87 -21.19 0.13
C VAL A 229 19.36 -21.33 0.37
N THR A 230 18.51 -21.27 -0.65
CA THR A 230 17.06 -21.25 -0.40
C THR A 230 16.41 -22.57 -0.80
N LYS A 231 16.39 -23.52 0.13
CA LYS A 231 15.62 -24.76 0.03
C LYS A 231 14.13 -24.41 0.03
N SER A 232 13.56 -24.30 -1.17
CA SER A 232 12.13 -24.20 -1.41
C SER A 232 11.42 -25.43 -0.84
N ILE A 233 10.24 -25.22 -0.22
CA ILE A 233 9.11 -26.18 -0.03
C ILE A 233 8.17 -25.76 1.15
N LEU A 234 8.52 -24.78 2.00
CA LEU A 234 7.68 -24.43 3.17
C LEU A 234 6.88 -23.13 3.08
N ILE A 235 6.89 -22.42 1.96
CA ILE A 235 6.41 -21.03 1.93
C ILE A 235 4.92 -20.91 1.57
N THR A 236 4.39 -21.80 0.74
CA THR A 236 2.96 -21.79 0.32
C THR A 236 1.99 -21.88 1.51
N ILE A 237 2.40 -22.56 2.59
CA ILE A 237 1.57 -22.72 3.79
C ILE A 237 1.47 -21.40 4.56
N ALA A 238 2.50 -20.55 4.53
CA ALA A 238 2.64 -19.45 5.47
C ALA A 238 1.71 -18.26 5.19
N ILE A 239 1.32 -18.03 3.92
CA ILE A 239 0.46 -16.90 3.49
C ILE A 239 -1.03 -17.18 3.70
N ILE A 240 -1.47 -18.43 3.52
CA ILE A 240 -2.87 -18.84 3.76
C ILE A 240 -3.25 -18.60 5.22
N PHE A 241 -2.33 -18.84 6.16
CA PHE A 241 -2.55 -18.58 7.58
C PHE A 241 -2.67 -17.09 7.92
N VAL A 242 -1.96 -16.18 7.23
CA VAL A 242 -2.07 -14.73 7.48
C VAL A 242 -3.47 -14.22 7.14
N ALA A 243 -4.01 -14.61 5.99
CA ALA A 243 -5.37 -14.25 5.61
C ALA A 243 -6.43 -14.83 6.57
N ALA A 244 -6.24 -16.06 7.05
CA ALA A 244 -7.13 -16.67 8.04
C ALA A 244 -7.07 -15.96 9.40
N SER A 245 -5.87 -15.57 9.86
CA SER A 245 -5.68 -14.81 11.10
C SER A 245 -6.31 -13.41 11.04
N ILE A 246 -6.28 -12.74 9.89
CA ILE A 246 -6.94 -11.44 9.68
C ILE A 246 -8.47 -11.57 9.75
N LEU A 247 -9.04 -12.58 9.08
CA LEU A 247 -10.50 -12.85 9.11
C LEU A 247 -10.98 -13.24 10.53
N LEU A 248 -10.18 -14.01 11.27
CA LEU A 248 -10.48 -14.35 12.66
C LEU A 248 -10.35 -13.14 13.60
N GLY A 249 -9.37 -12.27 13.41
CA GLY A 249 -9.21 -11.05 14.21
C GLY A 249 -10.37 -10.05 14.03
N VAL A 250 -10.79 -9.82 12.78
CA VAL A 250 -11.91 -8.91 12.47
C VAL A 250 -13.25 -9.48 12.95
N SER A 251 -13.48 -10.77 12.75
CA SER A 251 -14.70 -11.44 13.25
C SER A 251 -14.76 -11.52 14.78
N TYR A 252 -13.61 -11.71 15.45
CA TYR A 252 -13.53 -11.70 16.91
C TYR A 252 -13.90 -10.33 17.50
N LYS A 253 -13.38 -9.22 16.94
CA LYS A 253 -13.75 -7.85 17.36
C LYS A 253 -15.25 -7.58 17.16
N TYR A 254 -15.83 -7.95 16.00
CA TYR A 254 -17.26 -7.80 15.74
C TYR A 254 -18.14 -8.62 16.69
N SER A 255 -17.73 -9.86 16.98
CA SER A 255 -18.43 -10.75 17.91
C SER A 255 -18.40 -10.19 19.34
N LEU A 256 -17.22 -9.76 19.83
CA LEU A 256 -17.06 -9.18 21.17
C LEU A 256 -17.89 -7.90 21.35
N PHE A 257 -17.98 -7.06 20.32
CA PHE A 257 -18.82 -5.86 20.32
C PHE A 257 -20.32 -6.21 20.35
N GLY A 258 -20.72 -7.25 19.61
CA GLY A 258 -22.08 -7.81 19.65
C GLY A 258 -22.48 -8.32 21.04
N PHE A 259 -21.59 -9.05 21.71
CA PHE A 259 -21.82 -9.54 23.08
C PHE A 259 -21.93 -8.40 24.10
N ARG A 260 -21.09 -7.35 23.99
CA ARG A 260 -21.17 -6.16 24.86
C ARG A 260 -22.52 -5.44 24.75
N LYS A 261 -23.01 -5.24 23.52
CA LYS A 261 -24.29 -4.57 23.24
C LYS A 261 -25.48 -5.39 23.72
N ARG A 262 -25.40 -6.73 23.64
CA ARG A 262 -26.44 -7.64 24.15
C ARG A 262 -26.50 -7.64 25.67
N SER A 263 -25.35 -7.64 26.35
CA SER A 263 -25.25 -7.56 27.81
C SER A 263 -25.84 -6.26 28.37
N GLN A 264 -25.55 -5.11 27.74
CA GLN A 264 -26.13 -3.81 28.13
C GLN A 264 -27.66 -3.76 27.94
N LYS A 265 -28.17 -4.29 26.83
CA LYS A 265 -29.63 -4.40 26.61
C LYS A 265 -30.31 -5.30 27.64
N GLN A 266 -29.64 -6.36 28.07
CA GLN A 266 -30.18 -7.28 29.08
C GLN A 266 -30.23 -6.63 30.47
N LYS A 267 -29.18 -5.90 30.87
CA LYS A 267 -29.18 -5.09 32.10
C LYS A 267 -30.29 -4.02 32.11
N LEU A 268 -30.51 -3.32 31.00
CA LEU A 268 -31.61 -2.33 30.91
C LEU A 268 -32.99 -2.99 31.09
N ARG A 269 -33.20 -4.18 30.50
CA ARG A 269 -34.46 -4.92 30.64
C ARG A 269 -34.69 -5.44 32.05
N GLU A 270 -33.64 -5.76 32.80
CA GLU A 270 -33.74 -6.16 34.20
C GLU A 270 -34.03 -4.97 35.12
N GLN A 271 -33.53 -3.77 34.81
CA GLN A 271 -33.84 -2.54 35.55
C GLN A 271 -35.28 -2.05 35.34
N ILE A 272 -35.88 -2.28 34.18
CA ILE A 272 -37.28 -1.92 33.88
C ILE A 272 -38.28 -2.87 34.58
N LYS A 273 -37.84 -4.04 35.03
CA LYS A 273 -38.68 -5.06 35.69
C LYS A 273 -38.64 -5.00 37.22
N LYS A 274 -37.87 -4.08 37.81
CA LYS A 274 -37.89 -3.75 39.24
C LYS A 274 -38.65 -2.45 39.45
#